data_AF-A0A1T4JKS6-F1
#
_entry.id   AF-A0A1T4JKS6-F1
#
_cell.length_a   1.000
_cell.length_b   1.000
_cell.length_c   1.000
_cell.angle_alpha   90.00
_cell.angle_beta   90.00
_cell.angle_gamma   90.00
#
_symmetry.space_group_name_H-M   'P 1'
#
loop_
_entity.id
_entity.type
_entity.pdbx_description
1 polymer ?
#
loop_
_entity_poly.entity_id
_entity_poly.type
_entity_poly.pdbx_seq_one_letter_code
_entity_poly.pdbx_strand_id
1 'polypeptide(L)'
;MTLFVYDKTLDGLLCCVFFAYEYKIRPDDIITATAQRPLLVEASYVIKTDPRKSKRVWVGLEKKLSKIAQNMLLLVWLSELPEVEMLLFRYICKIIDGPEGFEMNFGDADIVRVKEIAKKVAGESRKLIQFVRFQRTADDIYFAPISPEYNVLSLITPHFEARYADQQWIIYDTKRNSGLYYDKSSVRYISFSEKDLEALKSGKIEDEKLSDEELFFQKLWKEYFKSTTIRERINLRLQRQHMPKKYWRYLTEVQ
;
A
#
# COMPACT_ATOMS: atom_id res chain seq x y z
N MET A 1 -12.47 -1.41 29.94
CA MET A 1 -11.50 -1.18 28.84
C MET A 1 -11.33 0.30 28.57
N THR A 2 -10.10 0.72 28.32
CA THR A 2 -9.72 2.06 27.89
C THR A 2 -9.60 2.11 26.37
N LEU A 3 -10.37 2.99 25.74
CA LEU A 3 -10.36 3.17 24.28
C LEU A 3 -9.77 4.50 23.86
N PHE A 4 -8.90 4.45 22.86
CA PHE A 4 -8.43 5.64 22.16
C PHE A 4 -9.16 5.77 20.83
N VAL A 5 -9.70 6.96 20.56
CA VAL A 5 -10.40 7.28 19.32
C VAL A 5 -9.61 8.34 18.57
N TYR A 6 -9.27 8.07 17.31
CA TYR A 6 -8.45 8.97 16.48
C TYR A 6 -8.94 9.04 15.02
N ASP A 7 -8.21 9.78 14.19
CA ASP A 7 -8.57 10.15 12.82
C ASP A 7 -8.06 9.20 11.72
N LYS A 8 -7.50 8.03 12.06
CA LYS A 8 -6.89 7.07 11.11
C LYS A 8 -5.70 7.63 10.32
N THR A 9 -4.97 8.60 10.87
CA THR A 9 -3.70 9.08 10.28
C THR A 9 -2.48 8.54 11.04
N LEU A 10 -1.33 8.42 10.37
CA LEU A 10 -0.10 8.00 11.07
C LEU A 10 0.25 9.00 12.19
N ASP A 11 0.10 10.30 11.93
CA ASP A 11 0.33 11.35 12.93
C ASP A 11 -0.61 11.25 14.12
N GLY A 12 -1.88 10.91 13.89
CA GLY A 12 -2.84 10.66 14.96
C GLY A 12 -2.43 9.44 15.81
N LEU A 13 -1.92 8.37 15.19
CA LEU A 13 -1.41 7.20 15.93
C LEU A 13 -0.20 7.58 16.80
N LEU A 14 0.71 8.42 16.28
CA LEU A 14 1.82 8.95 17.05
C LEU A 14 1.35 9.86 18.19
N CYS A 15 0.27 10.62 17.99
CA CYS A 15 -0.38 11.38 19.07
C CYS A 15 -0.99 10.47 20.14
N CYS A 16 -1.54 9.30 19.77
CA CYS A 16 -1.98 8.30 20.73
C CYS A 16 -0.84 7.80 21.61
N VAL A 17 0.32 7.53 21.02
CA VAL A 17 1.54 7.22 21.78
C VAL A 17 1.89 8.37 22.71
N PHE A 18 1.96 9.61 22.20
CA PHE A 18 2.28 10.77 23.03
C PHE A 18 1.35 10.89 24.24
N PHE A 19 0.04 10.82 24.00
CA PHE A 19 -1.00 10.88 25.04
C PHE A 19 -0.79 9.79 26.09
N ALA A 20 -0.46 8.57 25.65
CA ALA A 20 -0.23 7.46 26.56
C ALA A 20 0.93 7.71 27.54
N TYR A 21 2.00 8.38 27.11
CA TYR A 21 3.12 8.75 27.97
C TYR A 21 2.83 9.99 28.83
N GLU A 22 2.15 10.99 28.27
CA GLU A 22 1.79 12.24 28.96
C GLU A 22 0.88 11.98 30.16
N TYR A 23 -0.14 11.15 29.98
CA TYR A 23 -1.14 10.85 31.01
C TYR A 23 -0.92 9.52 31.72
N LYS A 24 0.09 8.74 31.32
CA LYS A 24 0.37 7.38 31.84
C LYS A 24 -0.81 6.42 31.71
N ILE A 25 -1.58 6.56 30.63
CA ILE A 25 -2.75 5.72 30.31
C ILE A 25 -2.42 4.87 29.09
N ARG A 26 -2.65 3.56 29.15
CA ARG A 26 -2.48 2.67 27.99
C ARG A 26 -3.85 2.26 27.46
N PRO A 27 -4.07 2.29 26.13
CA PRO A 27 -5.30 1.80 25.54
C PRO A 27 -5.31 0.27 25.53
N ASP A 28 -6.50 -0.30 25.73
CA ASP A 28 -6.77 -1.69 25.39
C ASP A 28 -7.03 -1.84 23.88
N ASP A 29 -7.58 -0.79 23.25
CA ASP A 29 -7.81 -0.74 21.79
C ASP A 29 -7.76 0.70 21.25
N ILE A 30 -7.40 0.83 19.97
CA ILE A 30 -7.32 2.09 19.22
C ILE A 30 -8.24 1.97 18.01
N ILE A 31 -9.29 2.79 17.98
CA ILE A 31 -10.34 2.73 16.96
C ILE A 31 -10.55 4.07 16.27
N THR A 32 -11.18 4.05 15.10
CA THR A 32 -11.66 5.27 14.45
C THR A 32 -13.02 5.69 15.01
N ALA A 33 -13.39 6.95 14.81
CA ALA A 33 -14.71 7.45 15.20
C ALA A 33 -15.88 6.70 14.51
N THR A 34 -15.61 6.12 13.35
CA THR A 34 -16.58 5.37 12.53
C THR A 34 -16.66 3.87 12.87
N ALA A 35 -15.70 3.34 13.64
CA ALA A 35 -15.70 1.94 14.03
C ALA A 35 -16.78 1.65 15.08
N GLN A 36 -17.31 0.42 15.06
CA GLN A 36 -18.26 -0.03 16.07
C GLN A 36 -17.59 -0.06 17.44
N ARG A 37 -18.19 0.65 18.40
CA ARG A 37 -17.65 0.70 19.76
C ARG A 37 -18.01 -0.59 20.51
N PRO A 38 -17.06 -1.18 21.26
CA PRO A 38 -17.36 -2.23 22.22
C PRO A 38 -18.42 -1.81 23.24
N LEU A 39 -19.17 -2.79 23.78
CA LEU A 39 -20.26 -2.52 24.72
C LEU A 39 -19.78 -2.12 26.13
N LEU A 40 -18.58 -2.57 26.55
CA LEU A 40 -18.06 -2.40 27.91
C LEU A 40 -16.85 -1.46 27.94
N VAL A 41 -17.08 -0.17 27.69
CA VAL A 41 -16.05 0.88 27.71
C VAL A 41 -16.07 1.60 29.04
N GLU A 42 -14.95 1.57 29.77
CA GLU A 42 -14.81 2.26 31.06
C GLU A 42 -14.35 3.70 30.85
N ALA A 43 -13.43 3.91 29.91
CA ALA A 43 -12.93 5.22 29.56
C ALA A 43 -12.70 5.31 28.05
N SER A 44 -13.07 6.43 27.45
CA SER A 44 -12.84 6.72 26.03
C SER A 44 -12.20 8.09 25.87
N TYR A 45 -11.07 8.14 25.17
CA TYR A 45 -10.30 9.36 24.93
C TYR A 45 -10.27 9.66 23.45
N VAL A 46 -10.82 10.81 23.05
CA VAL A 46 -10.73 11.31 21.67
C VAL A 46 -9.44 12.10 21.53
N ILE A 47 -8.50 11.54 20.79
CA ILE A 47 -7.16 12.10 20.60
C ILE A 47 -7.15 12.86 19.27
N LYS A 48 -6.95 14.18 19.38
CA LYS A 48 -6.80 15.05 18.21
C LYS A 48 -5.37 15.01 17.71
N THR A 49 -5.20 14.94 16.40
CA THR A 49 -3.90 14.99 15.76
C THR A 49 -3.28 16.36 15.93
N ASP A 50 -2.10 16.39 16.56
CA ASP A 50 -1.26 17.56 16.72
C ASP A 50 0.10 17.27 16.08
N PRO A 51 0.45 17.94 14.95
CA PRO A 51 1.72 17.74 14.27
C PRO A 51 2.95 17.93 15.18
N ARG A 52 2.87 18.78 16.22
CA ARG A 52 3.98 18.98 17.16
C ARG A 52 4.19 17.76 18.05
N LYS A 53 3.10 17.16 18.55
CA LYS A 53 3.14 15.95 19.37
C LYS A 53 3.59 14.74 18.53
N SER A 54 3.02 14.57 17.33
CA SER A 54 3.45 13.54 16.38
C SER A 54 4.95 13.63 16.08
N LYS A 55 5.42 14.82 15.68
CA LYS A 55 6.83 15.06 15.36
C LYS A 55 7.75 14.76 16.54
N ARG A 56 7.35 15.09 17.76
CA ARG A 56 8.17 14.79 18.97
C ARG A 56 8.33 13.29 19.19
N VAL A 57 7.27 12.50 18.99
CA VAL A 57 7.36 11.04 19.05
C VAL A 57 8.24 10.51 17.92
N TRP A 58 8.05 11.00 16.69
CA TRP A 58 8.84 10.58 15.55
C TRP A 58 10.34 10.85 15.73
N VAL A 59 10.73 12.05 16.18
CA VAL A 59 12.12 12.39 16.49
C VAL A 59 12.69 11.52 17.61
N GLY A 60 11.87 11.12 18.59
CA GLY A 60 12.27 10.14 19.61
C GLY A 60 12.55 8.76 19.02
N LEU A 61 11.72 8.33 18.08
CA LEU A 61 11.90 7.06 17.35
C LEU A 61 13.13 7.09 16.43
N GLU A 62 13.39 8.20 15.74
CA GLU A 62 14.56 8.35 14.86
C GLU A 62 15.89 8.17 15.61
N LYS A 63 15.94 8.50 16.90
CA LYS A 63 17.12 8.30 17.74
C LYS A 63 17.34 6.87 18.18
N LYS A 64 16.27 6.05 18.21
CA LYS A 64 16.32 4.66 18.69
C LYS A 64 16.25 3.62 17.59
N LEU A 65 15.66 3.96 16.44
CA LEU A 65 15.46 3.06 15.32
C LEU A 65 16.49 3.29 14.23
N SER A 66 17.08 2.21 13.73
CA SER A 66 17.77 2.22 12.45
C SER A 66 16.86 2.68 11.30
N LYS A 67 17.44 3.20 10.21
CA LYS A 67 16.65 3.67 9.05
C LYS A 67 15.79 2.56 8.42
N ILE A 68 16.28 1.32 8.46
CA ILE A 68 15.55 0.13 8.01
C ILE A 68 14.28 -0.06 8.87
N ALA A 69 14.41 0.04 10.20
CA ALA A 69 13.27 -0.13 11.11
C ALA A 69 12.24 1.01 11.00
N GLN A 70 12.71 2.25 10.81
CA GLN A 70 11.82 3.38 10.49
C GLN A 70 11.01 3.11 9.23
N ASN A 71 11.65 2.62 8.17
CA ASN A 71 10.97 2.27 6.92
C ASN A 71 10.00 1.09 7.12
N MET A 72 10.35 0.10 7.94
CA MET A 72 9.45 -1.01 8.27
C MET A 72 8.17 -0.52 8.94
N LEU A 73 8.27 0.41 9.89
CA LEU A 73 7.10 1.02 10.54
C LEU A 73 6.16 1.65 9.50
N LEU A 74 6.71 2.45 8.57
CA LEU A 74 5.93 3.06 7.49
C LEU A 74 5.30 2.00 6.56
N LEU A 75 6.03 0.94 6.23
CA LEU A 75 5.49 -0.16 5.42
C LEU A 75 4.34 -0.89 6.12
N VAL A 76 4.43 -1.12 7.43
CA VAL A 76 3.35 -1.74 8.21
C VAL A 76 2.12 -0.85 8.24
N TRP A 77 2.29 0.46 8.38
CA TRP A 77 1.18 1.42 8.28
C TRP A 77 0.44 1.29 6.94
N LEU A 78 1.18 1.16 5.83
CA LEU A 78 0.61 0.98 4.48
C LEU A 78 -0.07 -0.39 4.25
N SER A 79 -0.01 -1.32 5.21
CA SER A 79 -0.68 -2.62 5.08
C SER A 79 -2.19 -2.56 5.28
N GLU A 80 -2.68 -1.55 6.01
CA GLU A 80 -4.11 -1.38 6.34
C GLU A 80 -4.78 -2.61 6.99
N LEU A 81 -3.99 -3.50 7.60
CA LEU A 81 -4.53 -4.66 8.32
C LEU A 81 -5.25 -4.20 9.61
N PRO A 82 -6.32 -4.89 10.05
CA PRO A 82 -7.09 -4.47 11.23
C PRO A 82 -6.28 -4.35 12.52
N GLU A 83 -5.20 -5.13 12.67
CA GLU A 83 -4.37 -5.14 13.87
C GLU A 83 -3.29 -4.04 13.91
N VAL A 84 -3.15 -3.24 12.85
CA VAL A 84 -1.97 -2.36 12.64
C VAL A 84 -1.85 -1.30 13.73
N GLU A 85 -2.94 -0.65 14.12
CA GLU A 85 -2.91 0.41 15.12
C GLU A 85 -2.33 -0.07 16.44
N MET A 86 -2.91 -1.14 17.00
CA MET A 86 -2.46 -1.69 18.27
C MET A 86 -1.09 -2.35 18.16
N LEU A 87 -0.78 -3.01 17.04
CA LEU A 87 0.55 -3.58 16.79
C LEU A 87 1.63 -2.49 16.78
N LEU A 88 1.42 -1.43 16.02
CA LEU A 88 2.36 -0.31 15.92
C LEU A 88 2.45 0.46 17.24
N PHE A 89 1.33 0.66 17.94
CA PHE A 89 1.34 1.28 19.27
C PHE A 89 2.22 0.50 20.25
N ARG A 90 2.03 -0.83 20.35
CA ARG A 90 2.85 -1.68 21.21
C ARG A 90 4.32 -1.69 20.77
N TYR A 91 4.56 -1.84 19.47
CA TYR A 91 5.91 -1.81 18.90
C TYR A 91 6.63 -0.51 19.28
N ILE A 92 6.01 0.65 19.05
CA ILE A 92 6.56 1.96 19.37
C ILE A 92 6.83 2.09 20.87
N CYS A 93 5.88 1.68 21.73
CA CYS A 93 6.09 1.72 23.17
C CYS A 93 7.28 0.87 23.60
N LYS A 94 7.40 -0.37 23.10
CA LYS A 94 8.53 -1.24 23.40
C LYS A 94 9.88 -0.67 22.96
N ILE A 95 9.92 0.02 21.83
CA ILE A 95 11.14 0.71 21.36
C ILE A 95 11.48 1.88 22.28
N ILE A 96 10.48 2.70 22.67
CA ILE A 96 10.69 3.86 23.54
C ILE A 96 11.10 3.44 24.96
N ASP A 97 10.50 2.38 25.50
CA ASP A 97 10.78 1.89 26.85
C ASP A 97 12.02 0.97 26.91
N GLY A 98 12.34 0.29 25.80
CA GLY A 98 13.44 -0.67 25.71
C GLY A 98 14.83 -0.05 25.55
N PRO A 99 15.90 -0.86 25.70
CA PRO A 99 17.26 -0.44 25.38
C PRO A 99 17.44 -0.13 23.89
N GLU A 100 18.56 0.52 23.55
CA GLU A 100 18.95 0.73 22.16
C GLU A 100 19.09 -0.63 21.43
N GLY A 101 18.65 -0.69 20.17
CA GLY A 101 18.67 -1.93 19.39
C GLY A 101 17.53 -2.91 19.70
N PHE A 102 16.54 -2.52 20.52
CA PHE A 102 15.40 -3.39 20.85
C PHE A 102 14.66 -3.90 19.60
N GLU A 103 14.70 -3.19 18.46
CA GLU A 103 14.11 -3.64 17.20
C GLU A 103 14.70 -4.96 16.66
N MET A 104 15.86 -5.37 17.17
CA MET A 104 16.52 -6.64 16.82
C MET A 104 16.14 -7.80 17.75
N ASN A 105 15.25 -7.57 18.73
CA ASN A 105 14.75 -8.62 19.60
C ASN A 105 13.74 -9.52 18.86
N PHE A 106 14.25 -10.49 18.09
CA PHE A 106 13.44 -11.45 17.34
C PHE A 106 12.69 -12.48 18.22
N GLY A 107 12.86 -12.44 19.54
CA GLY A 107 12.03 -13.20 20.48
C GLY A 107 10.70 -12.52 20.78
N ASP A 108 10.55 -11.23 20.46
CA ASP A 108 9.31 -10.49 20.70
C ASP A 108 8.32 -10.65 19.54
N ALA A 109 7.09 -11.05 19.86
CA ALA A 109 6.05 -11.33 18.87
C ALA A 109 5.64 -10.09 18.05
N ASP A 110 5.62 -8.89 18.65
CA ASP A 110 5.24 -7.67 17.93
C ASP A 110 6.34 -7.27 16.92
N ILE A 111 7.61 -7.43 17.29
CA ILE A 111 8.75 -7.18 16.39
C ILE A 111 8.72 -8.12 15.18
N VAL A 112 8.54 -9.42 15.44
CA VAL A 112 8.45 -10.43 14.37
C VAL A 112 7.28 -10.10 13.44
N ARG A 113 6.11 -9.79 14.01
CA ARG A 113 4.91 -9.46 13.23
C ARG A 113 5.09 -8.21 12.36
N VAL A 114 5.70 -7.15 12.91
CA VAL A 114 6.04 -5.93 12.14
C VAL A 114 6.92 -6.26 10.95
N LYS A 115 7.98 -7.07 11.16
CA LYS A 115 8.91 -7.48 10.09
C LYS A 115 8.23 -8.31 9.01
N GLU A 116 7.34 -9.23 9.39
CA GLU A 116 6.57 -10.03 8.45
C GLU A 116 5.66 -9.19 7.55
N ILE A 117 4.89 -8.28 8.14
CA ILE A 117 3.98 -7.39 7.40
C ILE A 117 4.80 -6.49 6.47
N ALA A 118 5.85 -5.84 6.98
CA ALA A 118 6.72 -4.98 6.17
C ALA A 118 7.30 -5.73 4.95
N LYS A 119 7.74 -6.99 5.13
CA LYS A 119 8.25 -7.84 4.04
C LYS A 119 7.18 -8.13 2.99
N LYS A 120 5.93 -8.39 3.40
CA LYS A 120 4.81 -8.63 2.48
C LYS A 120 4.46 -7.38 1.67
N VAL A 121 4.35 -6.22 2.33
CA VAL A 121 4.05 -4.93 1.68
C VAL A 121 5.13 -4.56 0.66
N ALA A 122 6.40 -4.62 1.05
CA ALA A 122 7.51 -4.38 0.13
C ALA A 122 7.61 -5.44 -0.98
N GLY A 123 7.22 -6.68 -0.71
CA GLY A 123 7.16 -7.74 -1.71
C GLY A 123 6.10 -7.45 -2.78
N GLU A 124 4.94 -6.96 -2.37
CA GLU A 124 3.86 -6.59 -3.29
C GLU A 124 4.21 -5.36 -4.14
N SER A 125 4.82 -4.32 -3.56
CA SER A 125 5.25 -3.15 -4.35
C SER A 125 6.22 -3.53 -5.47
N ARG A 126 7.20 -4.41 -5.17
CA ARG A 126 8.11 -4.95 -6.20
C ARG A 126 7.40 -5.78 -7.26
N LYS A 127 6.37 -6.56 -6.89
CA LYS A 127 5.57 -7.32 -7.86
C LYS A 127 4.76 -6.39 -8.76
N LEU A 128 4.18 -5.31 -8.22
CA LEU A 128 3.47 -4.33 -9.05
C LEU A 128 4.41 -3.70 -10.09
N ILE A 129 5.62 -3.31 -9.70
CA ILE A 129 6.62 -2.81 -10.64
C ILE A 129 6.84 -3.77 -11.83
N GLN A 130 6.78 -5.08 -11.59
CA GLN A 130 6.97 -6.09 -12.63
C GLN A 130 5.72 -6.36 -13.49
N PHE A 131 4.52 -6.25 -12.90
CA PHE A 131 3.28 -6.72 -13.50
C PHE A 131 2.32 -5.62 -13.94
N VAL A 132 2.58 -4.35 -13.62
CA VAL A 132 1.84 -3.24 -14.22
C VAL A 132 1.94 -3.33 -15.74
N ARG A 133 0.80 -3.15 -16.40
CA ARG A 133 0.67 -3.07 -17.84
C ARG A 133 -0.11 -1.80 -18.16
N PHE A 134 0.51 -0.94 -18.96
CA PHE A 134 -0.16 0.23 -19.49
C PHE A 134 -0.92 -0.15 -20.75
N GLN A 135 -2.06 0.49 -20.96
CA GLN A 135 -2.85 0.47 -22.17
C GLN A 135 -3.04 1.91 -22.60
N ARG A 136 -2.74 2.24 -23.86
CA ARG A 136 -2.86 3.62 -24.35
C ARG A 136 -4.31 3.94 -24.71
N THR A 137 -4.87 4.94 -24.03
CA THR A 137 -6.24 5.43 -24.28
C THR A 137 -6.32 6.24 -25.58
N ALA A 138 -7.55 6.50 -26.05
CA ALA A 138 -7.80 7.38 -27.20
C ALA A 138 -7.24 8.81 -26.99
N ASP A 139 -7.22 9.28 -25.74
CA ASP A 139 -6.67 10.59 -25.34
C ASP A 139 -5.13 10.61 -25.16
N ASP A 140 -4.41 9.60 -25.65
CA ASP A 140 -2.94 9.47 -25.55
C ASP A 140 -2.40 9.43 -24.10
N ILE A 141 -3.18 8.87 -23.18
CA ILE A 141 -2.78 8.63 -21.78
C ILE A 141 -2.53 7.13 -21.59
N TYR A 142 -1.42 6.79 -20.95
CA TYR A 142 -1.11 5.40 -20.60
C TYR A 142 -1.79 5.03 -19.29
N PHE A 143 -2.84 4.21 -19.37
CA PHE A 143 -3.63 3.82 -18.21
C PHE A 143 -3.31 2.40 -17.75
N ALA A 144 -3.12 2.20 -16.45
CA ALA A 144 -2.84 0.91 -15.82
C ALA A 144 -3.74 0.67 -14.60
N PRO A 145 -4.79 -0.14 -14.71
CA PRO A 145 -5.57 -0.56 -13.55
C PRO A 145 -4.79 -1.61 -12.74
N ILE A 146 -4.79 -1.46 -11.43
CA ILE A 146 -4.21 -2.39 -10.47
C ILE A 146 -5.18 -2.61 -9.30
N SER A 147 -4.98 -3.69 -8.56
CA SER A 147 -5.77 -3.98 -7.35
C SER A 147 -4.87 -4.66 -6.31
N PRO A 148 -3.89 -3.93 -5.76
CA PRO A 148 -3.00 -4.46 -4.74
C PRO A 148 -3.73 -4.77 -3.44
N GLU A 149 -3.16 -5.70 -2.68
CA GLU A 149 -3.64 -6.07 -1.35
C GLU A 149 -3.42 -4.90 -0.37
N TYR A 150 -2.23 -4.30 -0.41
CA TYR A 150 -1.78 -3.20 0.45
C TYR A 150 -1.75 -1.84 -0.29
N ASN A 151 -1.68 -0.75 0.46
CA ASN A 151 -1.65 0.61 -0.09
C ASN A 151 -0.23 1.00 -0.52
N VAL A 152 0.17 0.54 -1.71
CA VAL A 152 1.56 0.59 -2.17
C VAL A 152 1.83 1.64 -3.26
N LEU A 153 0.84 2.48 -3.61
CA LEU A 153 0.97 3.47 -4.67
C LEU A 153 2.18 4.40 -4.45
N SER A 154 2.31 4.94 -3.23
CA SER A 154 3.46 5.80 -2.86
C SER A 154 4.81 5.08 -2.99
N LEU A 155 4.84 3.76 -2.81
CA LEU A 155 6.07 2.96 -2.89
C LEU A 155 6.52 2.70 -4.33
N ILE A 156 5.59 2.64 -5.27
CA ILE A 156 5.91 2.38 -6.69
C ILE A 156 6.13 3.68 -7.48
N THR A 157 5.66 4.81 -6.98
CA THR A 157 5.70 6.12 -7.66
C THR A 157 7.09 6.47 -8.21
N PRO A 158 8.19 6.40 -7.42
CA PRO A 158 9.51 6.83 -7.91
C PRO A 158 10.01 5.98 -9.09
N HIS A 159 9.61 4.71 -9.17
CA HIS A 159 10.00 3.84 -10.27
C HIS A 159 9.36 4.28 -11.59
N PHE A 160 8.04 4.51 -11.58
CA PHE A 160 7.30 4.85 -12.79
C PHE A 160 7.58 6.27 -13.27
N GLU A 161 7.73 7.21 -12.34
CA GLU A 161 8.14 8.59 -12.65
C GLU A 161 9.51 8.62 -13.34
N ALA A 162 10.50 7.88 -12.83
CA ALA A 162 11.83 7.83 -13.45
C ALA A 162 11.85 7.06 -14.78
N ARG A 163 11.04 6.01 -14.92
CA ARG A 163 11.10 5.09 -16.08
C ARG A 163 10.26 5.53 -17.27
N TYR A 164 9.19 6.29 -17.04
CA TYR A 164 8.20 6.71 -18.04
C TYR A 164 8.00 8.24 -17.99
N ALA A 165 9.11 8.98 -17.99
CA ALA A 165 9.11 10.44 -17.84
C ALA A 165 8.57 11.20 -19.08
N ASP A 166 8.60 10.57 -20.25
CA ASP A 166 8.22 11.14 -21.55
C ASP A 166 6.71 11.04 -21.86
N GLN A 167 5.97 10.28 -21.04
CA GLN A 167 4.59 9.89 -21.28
C GLN A 167 3.68 10.32 -20.13
N GLN A 168 2.44 10.70 -20.43
CA GLN A 168 1.42 10.86 -19.39
C GLN A 168 0.89 9.49 -19.02
N TRP A 169 0.81 9.20 -17.73
CA TRP A 169 0.32 7.91 -17.27
C TRP A 169 -0.54 8.01 -16.03
N ILE A 170 -1.43 7.03 -15.90
CA ILE A 170 -2.27 6.80 -14.75
C ILE A 170 -2.04 5.38 -14.25
N ILE A 171 -1.70 5.23 -12.97
CA ILE A 171 -1.73 3.93 -12.27
C ILE A 171 -2.85 3.99 -11.25
N TYR A 172 -3.86 3.13 -11.39
CA TYR A 172 -5.11 3.27 -10.65
C TYR A 172 -5.40 2.05 -9.77
N ASP A 173 -5.50 2.24 -8.45
CA ASP A 173 -5.95 1.22 -7.50
C ASP A 173 -7.49 1.14 -7.50
N THR A 174 -8.01 0.13 -8.21
CA THR A 174 -9.46 -0.12 -8.34
C THR A 174 -10.11 -0.59 -7.03
N LYS A 175 -9.33 -1.03 -6.03
CA LYS A 175 -9.86 -1.45 -4.72
C LYS A 175 -10.10 -0.24 -3.82
N ARG A 176 -9.23 0.77 -3.90
CA ARG A 176 -9.25 1.95 -3.02
C ARG A 176 -9.83 3.21 -3.65
N ASN A 177 -10.21 3.14 -4.93
CA ASN A 177 -10.66 4.31 -5.71
C ASN A 177 -9.64 5.47 -5.66
N SER A 178 -8.36 5.14 -5.80
CA SER A 178 -7.26 6.10 -5.75
C SER A 178 -6.25 5.76 -6.83
N GLY A 179 -5.75 6.77 -7.54
CA GLY A 179 -4.74 6.61 -8.57
C GLY A 179 -3.66 7.66 -8.49
N LEU A 180 -2.58 7.40 -9.21
CA LEU A 180 -1.49 8.31 -9.47
C LEU A 180 -1.64 8.80 -10.91
N TYR A 181 -1.66 10.11 -11.13
CA TYR A 181 -1.55 10.71 -12.44
C TYR A 181 -0.23 11.46 -12.55
N TYR A 182 0.53 11.15 -13.59
CA TYR A 182 1.76 11.83 -13.94
C TYR A 182 1.57 12.64 -15.22
N ASP A 183 1.87 13.93 -15.14
CA ASP A 183 1.66 14.89 -16.22
C ASP A 183 2.94 15.22 -17.03
N LYS A 184 4.00 14.40 -16.89
CA LYS A 184 5.39 14.63 -17.37
C LYS A 184 6.24 15.57 -16.50
N SER A 185 5.68 16.12 -15.43
CA SER A 185 6.41 17.00 -14.50
C SER A 185 6.25 16.60 -13.04
N SER A 186 5.06 16.16 -12.64
CA SER A 186 4.74 15.82 -11.27
C SER A 186 3.69 14.73 -11.19
N VAL A 187 3.71 14.00 -10.07
CA VAL A 187 2.70 12.98 -9.77
C VAL A 187 1.68 13.55 -8.79
N ARG A 188 0.39 13.43 -9.12
CA ARG A 188 -0.72 13.81 -8.24
C ARG A 188 -1.66 12.63 -7.98
N TYR A 189 -2.26 12.61 -6.80
CA TYR A 189 -3.34 11.67 -6.49
C TYR A 189 -4.62 12.10 -7.20
N ILE A 190 -5.32 11.12 -7.79
CA ILE A 190 -6.61 11.29 -8.45
C ILE A 190 -7.60 10.24 -7.96
N SER A 191 -8.89 10.51 -8.11
CA SER A 191 -9.98 9.56 -7.86
C SER A 191 -11.04 9.72 -8.94
N PHE A 192 -11.65 8.62 -9.36
CA PHE A 192 -12.78 8.63 -10.28
C PHE A 192 -14.12 8.58 -9.57
N SER A 193 -15.18 8.86 -10.32
CA SER A 193 -16.55 8.66 -9.83
C SER A 193 -16.84 7.16 -9.64
N GLU A 194 -17.80 6.82 -8.77
CA GLU A 194 -18.18 5.42 -8.52
C GLU A 194 -18.66 4.70 -9.78
N LYS A 195 -19.32 5.43 -10.70
CA LYS A 195 -19.79 4.88 -11.98
C LYS A 195 -18.63 4.45 -12.88
N ASP A 196 -17.59 5.27 -12.96
CA ASP A 196 -16.40 4.98 -13.77
C ASP A 196 -15.57 3.85 -13.16
N LEU A 197 -15.57 3.73 -11.82
CA LEU A 197 -14.88 2.67 -11.10
C LEU A 197 -15.40 1.27 -11.43
N GLU A 198 -16.72 1.09 -11.57
CA GLU A 198 -17.31 -0.21 -11.91
C GLU A 198 -16.81 -0.75 -13.24
N ALA A 199 -16.67 0.12 -14.25
CA ALA A 199 -16.11 -0.27 -15.55
C ALA A 199 -14.66 -0.77 -15.43
N LEU A 200 -13.88 -0.19 -14.51
CA LEU A 200 -12.46 -0.50 -14.30
C LEU A 200 -12.20 -1.78 -13.48
N LYS A 201 -13.17 -2.27 -12.69
CA LYS A 201 -13.01 -3.48 -11.87
C LYS A 201 -12.81 -4.76 -12.69
N SER A 202 -13.29 -4.77 -13.93
CA SER A 202 -13.06 -5.86 -14.88
C SER A 202 -11.57 -6.06 -15.21
N GLY A 203 -10.75 -5.02 -15.00
CA GLY A 203 -9.32 -5.01 -15.31
C GLY A 203 -9.01 -4.87 -16.80
N LYS A 204 -10.04 -4.74 -17.65
CA LYS A 204 -9.93 -4.41 -19.05
C LYS A 204 -10.56 -3.04 -19.28
N ILE A 205 -9.85 -2.17 -19.98
CA ILE A 205 -10.46 -0.98 -20.55
C ILE A 205 -11.32 -1.46 -21.73
N GLU A 206 -12.51 -0.89 -21.89
CA GLU A 206 -13.36 -1.17 -23.05
C GLU A 206 -12.61 -0.79 -24.32
N ASP A 207 -12.68 -1.63 -25.36
CA ASP A 207 -11.93 -1.44 -26.62
C ASP A 207 -12.19 -0.06 -27.24
N GLU A 208 -13.40 0.49 -27.07
CA GLU A 208 -13.82 1.82 -27.54
C GLU A 208 -13.04 2.99 -26.89
N LYS A 209 -12.45 2.77 -25.71
CA LYS A 209 -11.64 3.75 -24.98
C LYS A 209 -10.14 3.60 -25.25
N LEU A 210 -9.75 2.54 -25.95
CA LEU A 210 -8.37 2.30 -26.38
C LEU A 210 -8.11 3.01 -27.71
N SER A 211 -6.86 3.41 -27.94
CA SER A 211 -6.47 3.87 -29.27
C SER A 211 -6.42 2.69 -30.26
N ASP A 212 -6.71 2.93 -31.55
CA ASP A 212 -6.67 1.87 -32.57
C ASP A 212 -5.32 1.15 -32.64
N GLU A 213 -4.21 1.90 -32.49
CA GLU A 213 -2.88 1.31 -32.46
C GLU A 213 -2.66 0.41 -31.23
N GLU A 214 -3.27 0.73 -30.08
CA GLU A 214 -3.17 -0.09 -28.86
C GLU A 214 -3.79 -1.48 -29.08
N LEU A 215 -4.97 -1.55 -29.70
CA LEU A 215 -5.61 -2.82 -30.04
C LEU A 215 -4.72 -3.66 -30.98
N PHE A 216 -4.07 -3.01 -31.95
CA PHE A 216 -3.11 -3.65 -32.83
C PHE A 216 -1.88 -4.16 -32.06
N PHE A 217 -1.30 -3.37 -31.16
CA PHE A 217 -0.17 -3.77 -30.33
C PHE A 217 -0.50 -4.94 -29.41
N GLN A 218 -1.68 -4.97 -28.81
CA GLN A 218 -2.11 -6.11 -27.97
C GLN A 218 -2.20 -7.40 -28.78
N LYS A 219 -2.71 -7.34 -30.02
CA LYS A 219 -2.75 -8.51 -30.91
C LYS A 219 -1.34 -9.00 -31.25
N LEU A 220 -0.45 -8.09 -31.66
CA LEU A 220 0.94 -8.43 -31.95
C LEU A 220 1.64 -9.05 -30.73
N TRP A 221 1.42 -8.50 -29.54
CA TRP A 221 1.99 -9.03 -28.30
C TRP A 221 1.53 -10.46 -28.01
N LYS A 222 0.23 -10.75 -28.18
CA LYS A 222 -0.31 -12.10 -28.02
C LYS A 222 0.27 -13.09 -29.04
N GLU A 223 0.39 -12.68 -30.30
CA GLU A 223 0.99 -13.51 -31.35
C GLU A 223 2.48 -13.78 -31.08
N TYR A 224 3.22 -12.76 -30.69
CA TYR A 224 4.62 -12.88 -30.26
C TYR A 224 4.78 -13.83 -29.07
N PHE A 225 3.98 -13.64 -28.01
CA PHE A 225 4.03 -14.49 -26.82
C PHE A 225 3.72 -15.95 -27.16
N LYS A 226 2.70 -16.20 -28.00
CA LYS A 226 2.32 -17.55 -28.43
C LYS A 226 3.39 -18.21 -29.31
N SER A 227 3.98 -17.47 -30.23
CA SER A 227 4.97 -18.01 -31.19
C SER A 227 6.33 -18.30 -30.54
N THR A 228 6.72 -17.50 -29.55
CA THR A 228 7.98 -17.69 -28.81
C THR A 228 7.89 -18.73 -27.69
N THR A 229 6.67 -19.12 -27.29
CA THR A 229 6.45 -20.10 -26.22
C THR A 229 6.88 -21.52 -26.62
N ILE A 230 7.87 -22.06 -25.92
CA ILE A 230 8.30 -23.46 -26.03
C ILE A 230 7.31 -24.33 -25.23
N ARG A 231 6.46 -25.09 -25.93
CA ARG A 231 5.35 -25.85 -25.33
C ARG A 231 5.83 -26.88 -24.31
N GLU A 232 6.97 -27.51 -24.57
CA GLU A 232 7.59 -28.53 -23.74
C GLU A 232 8.09 -27.97 -22.40
N ARG A 233 8.28 -26.64 -22.29
CA ARG A 233 8.75 -25.97 -21.07
C ARG A 233 7.60 -25.37 -20.23
N ILE A 234 6.35 -25.57 -20.63
CA ILE A 234 5.20 -25.02 -19.90
C ILE A 234 5.07 -25.72 -18.54
N ASN A 235 5.28 -24.94 -17.47
CA ASN A 235 5.05 -25.37 -16.10
C ASN A 235 4.12 -24.38 -15.39
N LEU A 236 2.82 -24.67 -15.41
CA LEU A 236 1.80 -23.80 -14.84
C LEU A 236 1.92 -23.66 -13.30
N ARG A 237 2.49 -24.65 -12.60
CA ARG A 237 2.72 -24.55 -11.15
C ARG A 237 3.80 -23.50 -10.86
N LEU A 238 4.92 -23.59 -11.57
CA LEU A 238 6.03 -22.64 -11.44
C LEU A 238 5.62 -21.24 -11.90
N GLN A 239 4.86 -21.14 -13.00
CA GLN A 239 4.32 -19.87 -13.48
C GLN A 239 3.46 -19.20 -12.41
N ARG A 240 2.56 -19.92 -11.72
CA ARG A 240 1.75 -19.35 -10.63
C ARG A 240 2.56 -18.92 -9.41
N GLN A 241 3.71 -19.55 -9.17
CA GLN A 241 4.59 -19.20 -8.06
C GLN A 241 5.32 -17.87 -8.32
N HIS A 242 5.81 -17.65 -9.54
CA HIS A 242 6.49 -16.41 -9.92
C HIS A 242 5.55 -15.29 -10.35
N MET A 243 4.44 -15.64 -11.00
CA MET A 243 3.39 -14.74 -11.49
C MET A 243 2.05 -15.13 -10.85
N PRO A 244 1.74 -14.62 -9.64
CA PRO A 244 0.49 -14.93 -8.96
C PRO A 244 -0.75 -14.58 -9.80
N LYS A 245 -1.75 -15.45 -9.78
CA LYS A 245 -2.99 -15.31 -10.57
C LYS A 245 -3.72 -13.97 -10.38
N LYS A 246 -3.59 -13.32 -9.22
CA LYS A 246 -4.22 -12.02 -8.95
C LYS A 246 -3.85 -10.91 -9.94
N TYR A 247 -2.69 -11.03 -10.59
CA TYR A 247 -2.24 -10.08 -11.61
C TYR A 247 -2.69 -10.43 -13.03
N TRP A 248 -3.09 -11.69 -13.30
CA TRP A 248 -3.31 -12.19 -14.67
C TRP A 248 -4.44 -11.44 -15.38
N ARG A 249 -5.44 -10.96 -14.64
CA ARG A 249 -6.52 -10.14 -15.20
C ARG A 249 -6.05 -8.83 -15.85
N TYR A 250 -4.83 -8.37 -15.56
CA TYR A 250 -4.24 -7.15 -16.14
C TYR A 250 -3.16 -7.46 -17.19
N LEU A 251 -2.81 -8.73 -17.40
CA LEU A 251 -1.73 -9.14 -18.29
C LEU A 251 -2.28 -9.53 -19.66
N THR A 252 -1.99 -8.71 -20.67
CA THR A 252 -2.42 -8.95 -22.05
C THR A 252 -1.98 -10.34 -22.55
N GLU A 253 -0.78 -10.82 -22.19
CA GLU A 253 -0.25 -12.13 -22.60
C GLU A 253 -1.00 -13.34 -22.02
N VAL A 254 -1.82 -13.16 -20.98
CA VAL A 254 -2.55 -14.25 -20.31
C VAL A 254 -4.06 -14.20 -20.59
N GLN A 255 -4.53 -13.11 -21.19
CA GLN A 255 -5.94 -12.81 -21.49
C GLN A 255 -6.43 -13.36 -22.82
#